data_AF-F3FVE1-F1
#
_entry.id   AF-F3FVE1-F1
#
_cell.length_a   1.000
_cell.length_b   1.000
_cell.length_c   1.000
_cell.angle_alpha   90.00
_cell.angle_beta   90.00
_cell.angle_gamma   90.00
#
_symmetry.space_group_name_H-M   'P 1'
#
loop_
_entity.id
_entity.type
_entity.pdbx_description
1 polymer ?
#
loop_
_entity_poly.entity_id
_entity_poly.type
_entity_poly.pdbx_seq_one_letter_code
_entity_poly.pdbx_strand_id
1 'polypeptide(L)' 'RGVLRAHQVVRVAEIGEGEITSGSFSPTLSKSIALARVPMATADRAEVEIRGKWYPVRVVQPAFVRHGKTLI' A
#
# COMPACT_ATOMS: atom_id res chain seq x y z
N ARG A 1 -10.62 -11.24 -0.94
CA ARG A 1 -10.66 -9.78 -1.23
C ARG A 1 -10.25 -9.04 0.03
N GLY A 2 -8.99 -8.63 0.12
CA GLY A 2 -8.48 -7.88 1.27
C GLY A 2 -8.55 -6.38 0.99
N VAL A 3 -9.11 -5.62 1.93
CA VAL A 3 -8.92 -4.17 1.97
C VAL A 3 -7.74 -3.91 2.90
N LEU A 4 -6.79 -3.12 2.42
CA LEU A 4 -5.63 -2.65 3.18
C LEU A 4 -6.11 -1.78 4.35
N ARG A 5 -5.56 -1.98 5.53
CA ARG A 5 -5.96 -1.32 6.79
C ARG A 5 -4.75 -0.85 7.57
N ALA A 6 -4.96 0.12 8.45
CA ALA A 6 -3.94 0.58 9.38
C ALA A 6 -3.35 -0.59 10.20
N HIS A 7 -2.09 -0.45 10.58
CA HIS A 7 -1.30 -1.41 11.37
C HIS A 7 -0.94 -2.72 10.69
N GLN A 8 -1.24 -2.88 9.39
CA GLN A 8 -0.72 -3.99 8.61
C GLN A 8 0.76 -3.78 8.30
N VAL A 9 1.55 -4.83 8.47
CA VAL A 9 2.99 -4.84 8.16
C VAL A 9 3.20 -4.79 6.66
N VAL A 10 4.11 -3.92 6.23
CA VAL A 10 4.59 -3.83 4.86
C VAL A 10 6.02 -4.35 4.84
N ARG A 11 6.30 -5.45 4.16
CA ARG A 11 7.67 -5.92 3.97
C ARG A 11 8.22 -5.47 2.63
N VAL A 12 9.48 -5.06 2.64
CA VAL A 12 10.24 -4.66 1.46
C VAL A 12 11.46 -5.58 1.39
N ALA A 13 11.55 -6.36 0.30
CA ALA A 13 12.57 -7.38 0.13
C ALA A 13 13.97 -6.78 0.37
N GLU A 14 14.77 -7.46 1.19
CA GLU A 14 16.17 -7.11 1.50
C GLU A 14 16.41 -5.74 2.17
N ILE A 15 15.34 -4.97 2.43
CA ILE A 15 15.42 -3.61 2.98
C ILE A 15 14.85 -3.55 4.40
N GLY A 16 13.76 -4.27 4.67
CA GLY A 16 13.15 -4.34 5.99
C GLY A 16 11.64 -4.13 5.94
N GLU A 17 11.08 -3.64 7.04
CA GLU A 17 9.64 -3.55 7.24
C GLU A 17 9.18 -2.11 7.49
N GLY A 18 7.91 -1.88 7.18
CA GLY A 18 7.15 -0.67 7.40
C GLY A 18 5.73 -1.01 7.84
N GLU A 19 4.87 0.00 7.83
CA GLU A 19 3.52 -0.13 8.38
C GLU A 19 2.54 0.74 7.60
N ILE A 20 1.35 0.20 7.34
CA ILE A 20 0.24 0.99 6.82
C ILE A 20 -0.28 1.93 7.91
N THR A 21 -0.31 3.22 7.61
CA THR A 21 -0.87 4.25 8.52
C THR A 21 -2.36 4.45 8.29
N SER A 22 -2.80 4.39 7.04
CA SER A 22 -4.20 4.49 6.64
C SER A 22 -4.44 3.69 5.37
N GLY A 23 -5.60 3.03 5.28
CA GLY A 23 -5.96 2.21 4.13
C GLY A 23 -7.47 2.12 3.96
N SER A 24 -7.92 2.00 2.70
CA SER A 24 -9.33 1.87 2.34
C SER A 24 -9.48 1.29 0.92
N PHE A 25 -10.73 1.03 0.52
CA PHE A 25 -11.07 0.75 -0.86
C PHE A 25 -11.40 2.06 -1.58
N SER A 26 -10.74 2.34 -2.71
CA SER A 26 -11.07 3.47 -3.58
C SER A 26 -12.15 3.06 -4.57
N PRO A 27 -13.36 3.65 -4.52
CA PRO A 27 -14.41 3.37 -5.51
C PRO A 27 -14.00 3.82 -6.91
N THR A 28 -13.37 4.99 -7.03
CA THR A 28 -12.91 5.56 -8.31
C THR A 28 -11.91 4.66 -9.01
N LEU A 29 -11.01 4.02 -8.26
CA LEU A 29 -9.99 3.12 -8.83
C LEU A 29 -10.44 1.66 -8.86
N SER A 30 -11.54 1.32 -8.17
CA SER A 30 -11.95 -0.05 -7.89
C SER A 30 -10.81 -0.92 -7.32
N LYS A 31 -9.97 -0.32 -6.46
CA LYS A 31 -8.77 -0.95 -5.89
C LYS A 31 -8.66 -0.64 -4.41
N SER A 32 -8.04 -1.57 -3.66
CA SER A 32 -7.57 -1.27 -2.32
C SER A 32 -6.31 -0.40 -2.41
N ILE A 33 -6.28 0.66 -1.62
CA ILE A 33 -5.17 1.64 -1.56
C ILE A 33 -4.80 1.93 -0.10
N ALA A 34 -3.57 2.36 0.14
CA ALA A 34 -3.08 2.69 1.46
C ALA A 34 -1.90 3.66 1.40
N LEU A 35 -1.77 4.49 2.44
CA LEU A 35 -0.54 5.19 2.76
C LEU A 35 0.22 4.38 3.81
N ALA A 36 1.53 4.30 3.64
CA ALA A 36 2.42 3.54 4.50
C ALA A 36 3.70 4.32 4.80
N ARG A 37 4.23 4.12 6.01
CA ARG A 37 5.59 4.51 6.37
C ARG A 37 6.49 3.31 6.07
N VAL A 38 7.47 3.49 5.21
CA VAL A 38 8.38 2.43 4.75
C VAL A 38 9.84 2.90 4.79
N PRO A 39 10.83 2.00 4.78
CA PRO A 39 12.24 2.37 4.68
C PRO A 39 12.54 3.25 3.46
N MET A 40 13.54 4.13 3.57
CA MET A 40 13.87 5.10 2.52
C MET A 40 14.27 4.45 1.19
N ALA A 41 14.90 3.28 1.23
CA ALA A 41 15.35 2.55 0.04
C ALA A 41 14.22 1.80 -0.70
N THR A 42 12.96 1.92 -0.27
CA THR A 42 11.83 1.22 -0.88
C THR A 42 11.63 1.65 -2.33
N ALA A 43 11.62 0.67 -3.24
CA ALA A 43 11.37 0.87 -4.67
C ALA A 43 9.86 0.80 -4.99
N ASP A 44 9.47 0.19 -6.12
CA ASP A 44 8.10 0.14 -6.62
C ASP A 44 7.29 -1.08 -6.13
N ARG A 45 7.91 -2.01 -5.39
CA ARG A 45 7.29 -3.25 -4.91
C ARG A 45 7.47 -3.44 -3.42
N ALA A 46 6.42 -3.95 -2.81
CA ALA A 46 6.39 -4.41 -1.43
C ALA A 46 5.31 -5.48 -1.28
N GLU A 47 5.21 -6.08 -0.11
CA GLU A 47 4.13 -7.00 0.23
C GLU A 47 3.49 -6.59 1.55
N VAL A 48 2.18 -6.77 1.65
CA VAL A 48 1.42 -6.48 2.87
C VAL A 48 0.88 -7.76 3.46
N GLU A 49 1.02 -7.90 4.77
CA GLU A 49 0.44 -9.02 5.48
C GLU A 49 -1.07 -8.79 5.72
N ILE A 50 -1.89 -9.74 5.27
CA ILE A 50 -3.32 -9.78 5.55
C ILE A 50 -3.67 -11.17 6.04
N ARG A 51 -3.92 -11.29 7.36
CA ARG A 51 -4.34 -12.53 8.02
C ARG A 51 -3.35 -13.69 7.76
N GLY A 52 -2.05 -13.47 8.02
CA GLY A 52 -1.02 -14.49 7.86
C GLY A 52 -0.63 -14.78 6.41
N LYS A 53 -1.08 -13.96 5.45
CA LYS A 53 -0.76 -14.12 4.03
C LYS A 53 -0.17 -12.82 3.48
N TRP A 54 0.89 -12.96 2.71
CA TRP A 54 1.54 -11.85 2.04
C TRP A 54 0.89 -11.60 0.68
N TYR A 55 0.50 -10.35 0.46
CA TYR A 55 -0.08 -9.91 -0.80
C TYR A 55 0.83 -8.88 -1.46
N PRO A 56 1.17 -9.06 -2.75
CA PRO A 56 1.99 -8.10 -3.46
C PRO A 56 1.24 -6.77 -3.62
N VAL A 57 1.95 -5.67 -3.40
CA VAL A 57 1.48 -4.31 -3.63
C VAL A 57 2.46 -3.55 -4.51
N ARG A 58 1.96 -2.52 -5.17
CA ARG A 58 2.77 -1.55 -5.90
C ARG A 58 2.91 -0.29 -5.05
N VAL A 59 4.14 0.13 -4.83
CA VAL A 59 4.48 1.39 -4.18
C VAL A 59 4.42 2.49 -5.23
N VAL A 60 3.72 3.58 -4.91
CA VAL A 60 3.52 4.73 -5.80
C VAL A 60 3.72 6.01 -5.00
N GLN A 61 3.93 7.13 -5.70
CA GLN A 61 3.94 8.43 -5.05
C GLN A 61 2.61 8.69 -4.33
N PRO A 62 2.62 9.38 -3.17
CA PRO A 62 1.41 9.76 -2.47
C PRO A 62 0.48 10.59 -3.37
N ALA A 63 -0.83 10.37 -3.19
CA ALA A 63 -1.95 10.84 -4.02
C ALA A 63 -2.36 9.87 -5.16
N PHE A 64 -3.54 9.27 -5.01
CA PHE A 64 -4.06 8.27 -5.95
C PHE A 64 -5.02 8.85 -7.00
N VAL A 65 -5.80 9.86 -6.60
CA VAL A 65 -6.82 10.53 -7.42
C VAL A 65 -6.83 12.01 -7.08
N ARG A 66 -6.95 12.88 -8.09
CA ARG A 66 -7.11 14.33 -7.91
C ARG A 66 -8.14 14.88 -8.91
N HIS A 67 -9.11 15.65 -8.42
CA HIS A 67 -10.23 16.19 -9.23
C HIS A 67 -10.91 15.13 -10.12
N GLY A 68 -11.13 13.92 -9.59
CA GLY A 68 -11.76 12.80 -10.31
C GLY A 68 -10.85 12.08 -11.32
N LYS A 69 -9.59 12.51 -11.49
CA LYS A 69 -8.62 11.87 -12.38
C LYS A 69 -7.69 10.93 -11.61
N THR A 70 -7.47 9.74 -12.16
CA THR A 70 -6.48 8.77 -11.66
C THR A 70 -5.06 9.26 -11.90
N LEU A 71 -4.20 9.12 -10.90
CA LEU A 71 -2.78 9.55 -10.97
C LEU A 71 -1.79 8.37 -11.00
N ILE A 72 -2.27 7.12 -10.88
CA ILE A 72 -1.45 5.93 -10.65
C ILE A 72 -1.63 4.84 -11.70
#